data_AF-A0A6A5G4X1-F1
#
_entry.id   AF-A0A6A5G4X1-F1
#
_cell.length_a   1.000
_cell.length_b   1.000
_cell.length_c   1.000
_cell.angle_alpha   90.00
_cell.angle_beta   90.00
_cell.angle_gamma   90.00
#
_symmetry.space_group_name_H-M   'P 1'
#
loop_
_entity.id
_entity.type
_entity.pdbx_description
1 polymer ?
#
loop_
_entity_poly.entity_id
_entity_poly.type
_entity_poly.pdbx_seq_one_letter_code
_entity_poly.pdbx_strand_id
1 'polypeptide(L)'
;MNNSESLRHFLNRECPRWDLRNNIPLVNDRLASFGNLSVSFLHRPQRDPILGRIVIERFNAMDAYFWYRRCKKWMSIEDYFLVHYGYDVRYPKGYVCRLLPAEYKEADCEVGSDNLFPLEVLLINH
;
A
#
# COMPACT_ATOMS: atom_id res chain seq x y z
N MET A 1 -10.74 9.72 19.80
CA MET A 1 -9.88 8.53 19.59
C MET A 1 -10.17 8.07 18.17
N ASN A 2 -9.28 8.34 17.22
CA ASN A 2 -9.49 7.89 15.84
C ASN A 2 -9.35 6.36 15.84
N ASN A 3 -10.45 5.66 15.56
CA ASN A 3 -10.47 4.21 15.51
C ASN A 3 -9.81 3.80 14.19
N SER A 4 -8.51 3.50 14.24
CA SER A 4 -7.76 3.07 13.07
C SER A 4 -7.36 1.60 13.22
N GLU A 5 -7.39 0.87 12.13
CA GLU A 5 -6.94 -0.52 12.08
C GLU A 5 -5.90 -0.72 10.97
N SER A 6 -4.99 -1.69 11.13
CA SER A 6 -4.07 -2.04 10.05
C SER A 6 -4.83 -2.57 8.83
N LEU A 7 -4.33 -2.31 7.62
CA LEU A 7 -4.93 -2.87 6.40
C LEU A 7 -5.02 -4.40 6.45
N ARG A 8 -4.05 -5.09 7.07
CA ARG A 8 -4.13 -6.54 7.25
C ARG A 8 -5.31 -6.97 8.13
N HIS A 9 -5.61 -6.23 9.19
CA HIS A 9 -6.78 -6.51 10.04
C HIS A 9 -8.08 -6.28 9.26
N PHE A 10 -8.16 -5.15 8.55
CA PHE A 10 -9.28 -4.82 7.67
C PHE A 10 -9.51 -5.93 6.64
N LEU A 11 -8.47 -6.37 5.93
CA LEU A 11 -8.56 -7.45 4.95
C LEU A 11 -8.97 -8.78 5.57
N ASN A 12 -8.50 -9.11 6.78
CA ASN A 12 -8.91 -10.36 7.44
C ASN A 12 -10.40 -10.37 7.81
N ARG A 13 -10.97 -9.21 8.16
CA ARG A 13 -12.40 -9.06 8.48
C ARG A 13 -13.25 -8.98 7.20
N GLU A 14 -12.88 -8.06 6.32
CA GLU A 14 -13.65 -7.69 5.14
C GLU A 14 -13.38 -8.55 3.93
N CYS A 15 -12.22 -9.19 3.82
CA CYS A 15 -11.86 -10.09 2.72
C CYS A 15 -11.27 -11.41 3.28
N PRO A 16 -12.04 -12.24 3.99
CA PRO A 16 -11.49 -13.42 4.64
C PRO A 16 -10.74 -14.32 3.65
N ARG A 17 -9.52 -14.74 4.03
CA ARG A 17 -8.62 -15.57 3.19
C ARG A 17 -8.19 -14.89 1.87
N TRP A 18 -8.08 -13.57 1.87
CA TRP A 18 -7.57 -12.77 0.75
C TRP A 18 -6.16 -13.14 0.28
N ASP A 19 -5.39 -13.86 1.10
CA ASP A 19 -4.02 -14.28 0.84
C ASP A 19 -3.93 -15.72 0.29
N LEU A 20 -5.06 -16.42 0.10
CA LEU A 20 -5.08 -17.76 -0.46
C LEU A 20 -5.20 -17.78 -1.99
N ARG A 21 -4.51 -18.74 -2.62
CA ARG A 21 -4.67 -19.09 -4.05
C ARG A 21 -4.38 -17.94 -5.04
N ASN A 22 -3.59 -16.93 -4.66
CA ASN A 22 -3.28 -15.77 -5.51
C ASN A 22 -4.55 -15.09 -6.08
N ASN A 23 -5.63 -14.99 -5.29
CA ASN A 23 -6.93 -14.46 -5.71
C ASN A 23 -7.03 -12.92 -5.70
N ILE A 24 -5.90 -12.22 -5.82
CA ILE A 24 -5.80 -10.76 -5.77
C ILE A 24 -6.85 -10.01 -6.61
N PRO A 25 -7.21 -10.44 -7.85
CA PRO A 25 -8.27 -9.78 -8.61
C PRO A 25 -9.62 -9.73 -7.87
N LEU A 26 -10.07 -10.86 -7.30
CA LEU A 26 -11.32 -10.92 -6.55
C LEU A 26 -11.27 -10.08 -5.27
N VAL A 27 -10.08 -10.03 -4.63
CA VAL A 27 -9.86 -9.18 -3.47
C VAL A 27 -9.97 -7.71 -3.85
N ASN A 28 -9.39 -7.31 -4.99
CA ASN A 28 -9.50 -5.95 -5.51
C ASN A 28 -10.92 -5.57 -5.93
N ASP A 29 -11.68 -6.49 -6.52
CA ASP A 29 -13.11 -6.27 -6.83
C ASP A 29 -13.91 -6.02 -5.55
N ARG A 30 -13.61 -6.77 -4.48
CA ARG A 30 -14.23 -6.56 -3.18
C ARG A 30 -13.79 -5.24 -2.54
N LEU A 31 -12.50 -4.91 -2.60
CA LEU A 31 -11.97 -3.63 -2.12
C LEU A 31 -12.64 -2.44 -2.83
N ALA A 32 -12.89 -2.58 -4.14
CA ALA A 32 -13.58 -1.56 -4.92
C ALA A 32 -15.01 -1.28 -4.43
N SER A 33 -15.70 -2.27 -3.87
CA SER A 33 -17.07 -2.12 -3.34
C SER A 33 -17.16 -1.21 -2.12
N PHE A 34 -16.05 -1.02 -1.38
CA PHE A 34 -16.00 -0.08 -0.24
C PHE A 34 -15.83 1.38 -0.69
N GLY A 35 -15.56 1.63 -1.98
CA GLY A 35 -15.30 2.97 -2.48
C GLY A 35 -14.01 3.57 -1.91
N ASN A 36 -14.06 4.85 -1.55
CA ASN A 36 -12.92 5.55 -0.99
C ASN A 36 -12.80 5.31 0.52
N LEU A 37 -11.63 4.89 0.97
CA LEU A 37 -11.26 4.71 2.36
C LEU A 37 -10.35 5.83 2.83
N SER A 38 -10.48 6.24 4.09
CA SER A 38 -9.55 7.16 4.73
C SER A 38 -8.31 6.38 5.17
N VAL A 39 -7.16 6.67 4.57
CA VAL A 39 -5.92 5.90 4.74
C VAL A 39 -4.82 6.75 5.36
N SER A 40 -4.25 6.27 6.45
CA SER A 40 -3.04 6.83 7.07
C SER A 40 -1.85 5.88 6.92
N PHE A 41 -0.64 6.39 7.18
CA PHE A 41 0.60 5.63 6.96
C PHE A 41 1.48 5.60 8.21
N LEU A 42 1.87 4.41 8.67
CA LEU A 42 2.74 4.24 9.84
C LEU A 42 4.11 4.91 9.69
N HIS A 43 4.66 4.88 8.47
CA HIS A 43 5.96 5.47 8.16
C HIS A 43 5.90 7.00 7.94
N ARG A 44 4.71 7.62 8.00
CA ARG A 44 4.50 9.07 7.83
C ARG A 44 3.47 9.60 8.86
N PRO A 45 3.73 9.50 10.18
CA PRO A 45 2.72 9.77 11.20
C PRO A 45 2.26 11.23 11.27
N GLN A 46 3.01 12.18 10.72
CA GLN A 46 2.64 13.61 10.68
C GLN A 46 1.84 14.01 9.43
N ARG A 47 1.52 13.07 8.52
CA ARG A 47 0.74 13.36 7.31
C ARG A 47 -0.75 13.16 7.59
N ASP A 48 -1.57 14.05 7.02
CA ASP A 48 -3.02 13.89 7.05
C ASP A 48 -3.44 12.61 6.31
N PRO A 49 -4.55 11.96 6.75
CA PRO A 49 -5.12 10.83 6.03
C PRO A 49 -5.47 11.20 4.59
N ILE A 50 -5.22 10.25 3.69
CA ILE A 50 -5.56 10.37 2.28
C ILE A 50 -6.83 9.57 2.03
N LEU A 51 -7.84 10.21 1.43
CA LEU A 51 -9.04 9.54 0.97
C LEU A 51 -8.77 8.88 -0.39
N GLY A 52 -8.97 7.57 -0.52
CA GLY A 52 -8.69 6.86 -1.78
C GLY A 52 -9.05 5.38 -1.80
N ARG A 53 -8.93 4.77 -2.97
CA ARG A 53 -9.17 3.34 -3.18
C ARG A 53 -7.87 2.56 -3.03
N ILE A 54 -7.93 1.40 -2.38
CA ILE A 54 -6.78 0.52 -2.22
C ILE A 54 -6.80 -0.56 -3.30
N VAL A 55 -5.65 -0.79 -3.93
CA VAL A 55 -5.45 -1.85 -4.91
C VAL A 55 -4.24 -2.68 -4.51
N ILE A 56 -4.42 -3.98 -4.29
CA ILE A 56 -3.32 -4.91 -4.01
C ILE A 56 -2.68 -5.32 -5.33
N GLU A 57 -1.35 -5.24 -5.39
CA GLU A 57 -0.57 -5.67 -6.55
C GLU A 57 -0.14 -7.13 -6.42
N ARG A 58 0.15 -7.78 -7.55
CA ARG A 58 0.48 -9.22 -7.59
C ARG A 58 1.94 -9.53 -7.27
N PHE A 59 2.76 -8.50 -7.08
CA PHE A 59 4.18 -8.61 -6.76
C PHE A 59 4.47 -8.12 -5.34
N ASN A 60 5.67 -8.38 -4.83
CA ASN A 60 6.08 -8.09 -3.46
C ASN A 60 7.06 -6.91 -3.37
N ALA A 61 7.44 -6.54 -2.15
CA ALA A 61 8.29 -5.37 -1.90
C ALA A 61 9.75 -5.59 -2.32
N MET A 62 10.22 -6.84 -2.40
CA MET A 62 11.57 -7.17 -2.91
C MET A 62 11.63 -7.04 -4.43
N ASP A 63 10.62 -7.54 -5.13
CA ASP A 63 10.60 -7.64 -6.60
C ASP A 63 10.14 -6.34 -7.29
N ALA A 64 9.54 -5.42 -6.54
CA ALA A 64 9.13 -4.11 -7.04
C ALA A 64 10.30 -3.13 -7.05
N TYR A 65 10.91 -2.92 -8.23
CA TYR A 65 12.06 -2.03 -8.39
C TYR A 65 11.72 -0.70 -9.08
N PHE A 66 12.45 0.34 -8.72
CA PHE A 66 12.36 1.65 -9.35
C PHE A 66 13.68 2.42 -9.30
N TRP A 67 13.82 3.40 -10.19
CA TRP A 67 14.99 4.26 -10.22
C TRP A 67 14.91 5.36 -9.15
N TYR A 68 15.64 5.20 -8.04
CA TYR A 68 15.69 6.21 -6.99
C TYR A 68 16.70 7.31 -7.30
N ARG A 69 16.21 8.45 -7.78
CA ARG A 69 17.05 9.57 -8.27
C ARG A 69 18.06 10.09 -7.24
N ARG A 70 17.70 10.15 -5.95
CA ARG A 70 18.57 10.67 -4.89
C ARG A 70 19.83 9.84 -4.70
N CYS A 71 19.74 8.51 -4.87
CA CYS A 71 20.89 7.61 -4.76
C CYS A 71 21.41 7.14 -6.12
N LYS A 72 20.79 7.55 -7.24
CA LYS A 72 21.15 7.13 -8.61
C LYS A 72 21.30 5.61 -8.75
N LYS A 73 20.35 4.86 -8.19
CA LYS A 73 20.34 3.38 -8.25
C LYS A 73 18.91 2.86 -8.38
N TRP A 74 18.78 1.67 -8.97
CA TRP A 74 17.57 0.88 -8.84
C TRP A 74 17.43 0.38 -7.41
N MET A 75 16.26 0.58 -6.80
CA MET A 75 15.94 0.16 -5.44
C MET A 75 14.65 -0.64 -5.43
N SER A 76 14.62 -1.68 -4.60
CA SER A 76 13.36 -2.34 -4.26
C SER A 76 12.53 -1.41 -3.36
N ILE A 77 11.22 -1.69 -3.24
CA ILE A 77 10.38 -1.02 -2.25
C ILE A 77 10.89 -1.30 -0.83
N GLU A 78 11.33 -2.52 -0.54
CA GLU A 78 11.96 -2.86 0.75
C GLU A 78 13.16 -1.94 1.06
N ASP A 79 14.15 -1.90 0.15
CA ASP A 79 15.36 -1.08 0.33
C ASP A 79 15.02 0.41 0.45
N TYR A 80 14.03 0.87 -0.30
CA TYR A 80 13.59 2.25 -0.24
C TYR A 80 12.99 2.61 1.12
N PHE A 81 12.14 1.75 1.68
CA PHE A 81 11.54 1.99 2.99
C PHE A 81 12.60 2.02 4.09
N LEU A 82 13.61 1.15 4.01
CA LEU A 82 14.74 1.15 4.93
C LEU A 82 15.58 2.43 4.80
N VAL A 83 16.02 2.77 3.59
CA VAL A 83 16.96 3.89 3.36
C VAL A 83 16.29 5.26 3.53
N HIS A 84 15.05 5.41 3.07
CA HIS A 84 14.38 6.70 3.05
C HIS A 84 13.60 7.01 4.34
N TYR A 85 12.97 5.99 4.94
CA TYR A 85 12.15 6.16 6.14
C TYR A 85 12.76 5.55 7.41
N GLY A 86 13.84 4.78 7.31
CA GLY A 86 14.33 3.99 8.45
C GLY A 86 13.34 2.90 8.87
N TYR A 87 12.45 2.48 7.95
CA TYR A 87 11.38 1.54 8.23
C TYR A 87 11.77 0.14 7.77
N ASP A 88 11.88 -0.80 8.71
CA ASP A 88 12.15 -2.21 8.45
C ASP A 88 10.88 -2.94 8.04
N VAL A 89 10.81 -3.38 6.77
CA VAL A 89 9.66 -4.10 6.21
C VAL A 89 9.70 -5.54 6.70
N ARG A 90 8.76 -5.92 7.58
CA ARG A 90 8.72 -7.24 8.23
C ARG A 90 8.27 -8.35 7.28
N TYR A 91 7.53 -8.01 6.24
CA TYR A 91 7.00 -8.97 5.26
C TYR A 91 7.42 -8.60 3.83
N PRO A 92 8.72 -8.64 3.50
CA PRO A 92 9.22 -8.13 2.21
C PRO A 92 8.76 -9.00 1.02
N LYS A 93 8.45 -10.27 1.25
CA LYS A 93 7.82 -11.20 0.27
C LYS A 93 6.29 -11.11 0.24
N GLY A 94 5.68 -10.31 1.11
CA GLY A 94 4.24 -10.05 1.10
C GLY A 94 3.84 -9.13 -0.05
N TYR A 95 2.56 -9.16 -0.42
CA TYR A 95 2.04 -8.25 -1.44
C TYR A 95 2.25 -6.78 -1.04
N VAL A 96 2.39 -5.93 -2.05
CA VAL A 96 2.30 -4.47 -1.91
C VAL A 96 0.93 -3.98 -2.39
N CYS A 97 0.59 -2.74 -2.07
CA CYS A 97 -0.61 -2.09 -2.56
C CYS A 97 -0.33 -0.68 -3.05
N ARG A 98 -1.22 -0.18 -3.91
CA ARG A 98 -1.34 1.23 -4.25
C ARG A 98 -2.54 1.87 -3.57
N LEU A 99 -2.41 3.16 -3.29
CA LEU A 99 -3.51 4.04 -2.94
C LEU A 99 -3.82 4.91 -4.16
N LEU A 100 -5.04 4.82 -4.67
CA LEU A 100 -5.58 5.66 -5.75
C LEU A 100 -6.42 6.77 -5.12
N PRO A 101 -5.91 7.99 -4.93
CA PRO A 101 -6.61 8.97 -4.12
C PRO A 101 -7.78 9.61 -4.88
N ALA A 102 -8.79 10.05 -4.13
CA ALA A 102 -10.08 10.47 -4.67
C ALA A 102 -10.02 11.71 -5.58
N GLU A 103 -9.08 12.62 -5.31
CA GLU A 103 -8.96 13.92 -6.00
C GLU A 103 -7.88 13.94 -7.11
N TYR A 104 -7.40 12.78 -7.58
CA TYR A 104 -6.24 12.69 -8.48
C TYR A 104 -6.57 12.86 -9.98
N LYS A 105 -5.59 13.38 -10.73
CA LYS A 105 -5.62 13.50 -12.21
C LYS A 105 -5.06 12.22 -12.86
N GLU A 106 -5.65 11.80 -13.98
CA GLU A 106 -5.39 10.51 -14.66
C GLU A 106 -3.93 10.24 -15.07
N ALA A 107 -3.09 11.28 -15.20
CA ALA A 107 -1.67 11.13 -15.57
C ALA A 107 -0.79 10.55 -14.44
N ASP A 108 -1.28 10.54 -13.20
CA ASP A 108 -0.58 9.99 -12.02
C ASP A 108 -1.01 8.54 -11.70
N CYS A 109 -1.77 7.91 -12.60
CA CYS A 109 -2.29 6.54 -12.44
C CYS A 109 -1.27 5.44 -12.79
N GLU A 110 -0.12 5.82 -13.35
CA GLU A 110 0.96 4.87 -13.60
C GLU A 110 1.47 4.27 -12.29
N VAL A 111 1.79 2.97 -12.32
CA VAL A 111 2.43 2.30 -11.19
C VAL A 111 3.82 2.91 -11.03
N GLY A 112 4.00 3.71 -9.98
CA GLY A 112 5.24 4.36 -9.65
C GLY A 112 5.70 3.96 -8.25
N SER A 113 6.99 4.02 -8.00
CA SER A 113 7.54 3.76 -6.66
C SER A 113 6.94 4.60 -5.55
N ASP A 114 6.48 5.79 -5.90
CA ASP A 114 6.00 6.78 -4.97
C ASP A 114 4.55 6.48 -4.52
N ASN A 115 3.87 5.56 -5.20
CA ASN A 115 2.51 5.12 -4.90
C ASN A 115 2.41 3.63 -4.52
N LEU A 116 3.54 2.92 -4.33
CA LEU A 116 3.59 1.52 -3.90
C LEU A 116 4.00 1.37 -2.43
N PHE A 117 3.24 0.61 -1.68
CA PHE A 117 3.39 0.50 -0.22
C PHE A 117 3.30 -0.97 0.24
N PRO A 118 4.18 -1.43 1.15
CA PRO A 118 3.95 -2.69 1.85
C PRO A 118 2.63 -2.63 2.61
N LEU A 119 1.81 -3.69 2.57
CA LEU A 119 0.48 -3.67 3.22
C LEU A 119 0.53 -3.29 4.71
N GLU A 120 1.62 -3.63 5.38
CA GLU A 120 1.79 -3.39 6.82
C GLU A 120 1.95 -1.92 7.20
N VAL A 121 2.23 -1.03 6.24
CA VAL A 121 2.41 0.40 6.54
C VAL A 121 1.11 1.20 6.43
N LEU A 122 0.00 0.58 6.01
CA LEU A 122 -1.30 1.24 5.85
C LEU A 122 -2.20 1.03 7.08
N LEU A 123 -2.87 2.11 7.45
CA LEU A 123 -3.94 2.15 8.45
C LEU A 123 -5.24 2.63 7.80
N ILE A 124 -6.34 1.96 8.09
CA ILE A 124 -7.69 2.34 7.68
C ILE A 124 -8.35 3.06 8.85
N ASN A 125 -8.84 4.28 8.61
CA ASN A 125 -9.53 5.08 9.60
C ASN A 125 -11.05 4.95 9.43
N HIS A 126 -11.76 4.80 10.55
CA HIS A 126 -13.23 4.72 10.64
C HIS A 126 -13.84 6.00 11.21
#